data_AF-A0A060C3D7-F1
#
_entry.id   AF-A0A060C3D7-F1
#
_cell.length_a   1.000
_cell.length_b   1.000
_cell.length_c   1.000
_cell.angle_alpha   90.00
_cell.angle_beta   90.00
_cell.angle_gamma   90.00
#
_symmetry.space_group_name_H-M   'P 1'
#
loop_
_entity.id
_entity.type
_entity.pdbx_description
1 polymer ?
#
loop_
_entity_poly.entity_id
_entity_poly.type
_entity_poly.pdbx_seq_one_letter_code
_entity_poly.pdbx_strand_id
1 'polypeptide(L)'
;CGDAALYASPDDPDAWFDHIMRLASESELRARMIGRGYEEVERYRWRESAARYLRAMAALDGGEYGGSCNLVLAEASPEPL
;
A
#
# COMPACT_ATOMS: atom_id res chain seq x y z
N CYS A 1 5.01 3.82 -5.48
CA CYS A 1 4.59 2.99 -6.62
C CYS A 1 5.77 2.51 -7.50
N GLY A 2 7.03 2.84 -7.17
CA GLY A 2 8.22 2.26 -7.83
C GLY A 2 8.12 2.25 -9.36
N ASP A 3 8.56 1.16 -9.98
CA ASP A 3 8.50 0.93 -11.43
C ASP A 3 7.13 0.38 -11.91
N ALA A 4 6.11 0.36 -11.03
CA ALA A 4 4.77 -0.13 -11.36
C ALA A 4 3.87 0.95 -11.97
N ALA A 5 4.40 2.15 -12.24
CA ALA A 5 3.67 3.27 -12.81
C ALA A 5 4.55 4.10 -13.77
N LEU A 6 3.91 4.77 -14.73
CA LEU A 6 4.53 5.82 -15.53
C LEU A 6 4.38 7.16 -14.77
N TYR A 7 5.39 8.02 -14.84
CA TYR A 7 5.37 9.34 -14.20
C TYR A 7 5.66 10.41 -15.24
N ALA A 8 4.83 11.45 -15.22
CA ALA A 8 5.05 12.68 -15.97
C ALA A 8 5.06 13.87 -15.01
N SER A 9 5.64 14.98 -15.48
CA SER A 9 5.58 16.26 -14.76
C SER A 9 4.11 16.71 -14.61
N PRO A 10 3.70 17.31 -13.47
CA PRO A 10 2.35 17.85 -13.32
C PRO A 10 2.05 19.00 -14.30
N ASP A 11 3.08 19.72 -14.76
CA ASP A 11 2.96 20.87 -15.68
C ASP A 11 3.11 20.48 -17.16
N ASP A 12 3.20 19.18 -17.46
CA ASP A 12 3.36 18.65 -18.81
C ASP A 12 2.16 17.78 -19.21
N PRO A 13 1.08 18.39 -19.73
CA PRO A 13 -0.13 17.67 -20.10
C PRO A 13 0.09 16.71 -21.29
N ASP A 14 1.03 17.01 -22.19
CA ASP A 14 1.31 16.18 -23.36
C ASP A 14 2.00 14.88 -22.94
N ALA A 15 2.95 14.94 -22.00
CA ALA A 15 3.57 13.74 -21.43
C ALA A 15 2.55 12.82 -20.74
N TRP A 16 1.54 13.39 -20.07
CA TRP A 16 0.43 12.62 -19.50
C TRP A 16 -0.40 11.94 -20.58
N PHE A 17 -0.76 12.67 -21.64
CA PHE A 17 -1.51 12.12 -22.76
C PHE A 17 -0.76 10.95 -23.40
N ASP A 18 0.52 11.13 -23.69
CA ASP A 18 1.37 10.09 -24.27
C ASP A 18 1.44 8.84 -23.38
N HIS A 19 1.60 9.01 -22.07
CA HIS A 19 1.61 7.88 -21.12
C HIS A 19 0.28 7.12 -21.09
N ILE A 20 -0.85 7.83 -21.09
CA ILE A 20 -2.18 7.21 -21.11
C ILE A 20 -2.39 6.44 -22.41
N MET A 21 -2.07 7.05 -23.55
CA MET A 21 -2.20 6.43 -24.86
C MET A 21 -1.31 5.20 -24.98
N ARG A 22 -0.06 5.30 -24.52
CA ARG A 22 0.89 4.19 -24.52
C ARG A 22 0.40 3.03 -23.66
N LEU A 23 -0.13 3.29 -22.47
CA LEU A 23 -0.69 2.25 -21.59
C LEU A 23 -1.92 1.56 -22.22
N ALA A 24 -2.72 2.30 -22.99
CA ALA A 24 -3.85 1.76 -23.71
C ALA A 24 -3.41 0.87 -24.89
N SER A 25 -2.44 1.31 -25.69
CA SER A 25 -1.99 0.61 -26.90
C SER A 25 -1.01 -0.54 -26.65
N GLU A 26 -0.14 -0.45 -25.65
CA GLU A 26 0.91 -1.44 -25.37
C GLU A 26 0.45 -2.43 -24.28
N SER A 27 -0.14 -3.56 -24.69
CA SER A 27 -0.64 -4.59 -23.76
C SER A 27 0.45 -5.21 -22.88
N GLU A 28 1.64 -5.42 -23.42
CA GLU A 28 2.79 -5.98 -22.67
C GLU A 28 3.30 -5.02 -21.59
N LEU A 29 3.38 -3.72 -21.90
CA LEU A 29 3.73 -2.68 -20.93
C LEU A 29 2.74 -2.70 -19.76
N ARG A 30 1.45 -2.73 -20.06
CA ARG A 30 0.38 -2.79 -19.06
C ARG A 30 0.49 -4.06 -18.21
N ALA A 31 0.66 -5.22 -18.82
CA ALA A 31 0.79 -6.48 -18.10
C ALA A 31 1.99 -6.48 -17.14
N ARG A 32 3.14 -5.95 -17.59
CA ARG A 32 4.34 -5.80 -16.77
C ARG A 32 4.08 -4.89 -15.57
N MET A 33 3.46 -3.73 -15.78
CA MET A 33 3.16 -2.79 -14.70
C MET A 33 2.18 -3.36 -13.66
N ILE A 34 1.16 -4.09 -14.12
CA ILE A 34 0.23 -4.81 -13.23
C ILE A 34 0.99 -5.82 -12.37
N GLY A 35 1.86 -6.64 -12.97
CA GLY A 35 2.67 -7.62 -12.24
C GLY A 35 3.53 -6.96 -11.16
N ARG A 36 4.22 -5.88 -11.52
CA ARG A 36 5.04 -5.09 -10.57
C ARG A 36 4.18 -4.45 -9.47
N GLY A 37 2.96 -4.03 -9.79
CA GLY A 37 2.01 -3.51 -8.81
C GLY A 37 1.62 -4.56 -7.78
N TYR A 38 1.38 -5.79 -8.20
CA TYR A 38 1.10 -6.91 -7.29
C TYR A 38 2.31 -7.28 -6.43
N GLU A 39 3.52 -7.30 -6.99
CA GLU A 39 4.74 -7.51 -6.19
C GLU A 39 4.90 -6.43 -5.10
N GLU A 40 4.61 -5.17 -5.44
CA GLU A 40 4.82 -4.04 -4.54
C GLU A 40 3.72 -3.92 -3.47
N VAL A 41 2.47 -4.32 -3.78
CA VAL A 41 1.36 -4.26 -2.80
C VAL A 41 1.55 -5.23 -1.63
N GLU A 42 2.33 -6.31 -1.81
CA GLU A 42 2.63 -7.26 -0.73
C GLU A 42 3.32 -6.60 0.48
N ARG A 43 4.01 -5.48 0.25
CA ARG A 43 4.71 -4.69 1.27
C ARG A 43 3.79 -3.80 2.09
N TYR A 44 2.59 -3.50 1.59
CA TYR A 44 1.65 -2.60 2.25
C TYR A 44 0.54 -3.43 2.91
N ARG A 45 0.61 -3.59 4.23
CA ARG A 45 -0.42 -4.31 4.99
C ARG A 45 -1.00 -3.42 6.08
N TRP A 46 -2.31 -3.16 6.00
CA TRP A 46 -3.05 -2.35 6.96
C TRP A 46 -2.82 -2.76 8.41
N ARG A 47 -2.86 -4.06 8.70
CA ARG A 47 -2.60 -4.61 10.03
C ARG A 47 -1.22 -4.21 10.55
N GLU A 48 -0.20 -4.24 9.69
CA GLU A 48 1.16 -3.89 10.08
C GLU A 48 1.31 -2.38 10.31
N SER A 49 0.73 -1.56 9.43
CA SER A 49 0.71 -0.10 9.59
C SER A 49 0.00 0.32 10.88
N ALA A 50 -1.17 -0.26 11.18
CA ALA A 50 -1.91 0.00 12.42
C ALA A 50 -1.10 -0.42 13.66
N ALA A 51 -0.49 -1.61 13.65
CA ALA A 51 0.36 -2.06 14.75
C ALA A 51 1.58 -1.14 14.97
N ARG A 52 2.20 -0.64 13.90
CA ARG A 52 3.30 0.34 14.00
C ARG A 52 2.81 1.66 14.60
N TYR A 53 1.65 2.15 14.19
CA TYR A 53 1.05 3.36 14.74
C TYR A 53 0.74 3.24 16.24
N LEU A 54 0.09 2.15 16.67
CA LEU A 54 -0.22 1.90 18.08
C LEU A 54 1.06 1.81 18.93
N ARG A 55 2.12 1.15 18.44
CA ARG A 55 3.42 1.12 19.13
C ARG A 55 4.03 2.51 19.30
N ALA A 56 3.90 3.37 18.29
CA ALA A 56 4.41 4.74 18.37
C ALA A 56 3.65 5.57 19.42
N MET A 57 2.32 5.44 19.51
CA MET A 57 1.54 6.12 20.54
C MET A 57 1.90 5.62 21.94
N ALA A 58 1.96 4.29 22.13
CA ALA A 58 2.32 3.70 23.41
C ALA A 58 3.70 4.16 23.92
N ALA A 59 4.68 4.34 23.02
CA ALA A 59 6.00 4.84 23.36
C ALA A 59 5.99 6.30 23.84
N LEU A 60 5.04 7.12 23.37
CA LEU A 60 4.91 8.53 23.76
C LEU A 60 4.11 8.69 25.06
N ASP A 61 3.16 7.79 25.32
CA ASP A 61 2.34 7.80 26.54
C ASP A 61 3.11 7.35 27.81
N GLY A 62 4.41 7.02 27.69
CA GLY A 62 5.27 6.62 28.82
C GLY A 62 4.95 5.23 29.38
N GLY A 63 4.12 4.44 28.69
CA GLY A 63 3.69 3.12 29.12
C GLY A 63 4.67 2.03 28.70
N GLU A 64 5.42 1.48 29.65
CA GLU A 64 5.98 0.14 29.53
C GLU A 64 4.84 -0.87 29.31
N TYR A 65 4.52 -1.19 28.06
CA TYR A 65 3.95 -2.51 27.73
C TYR A 65 5.10 -3.50 27.55
N GLY A 66 5.90 -3.63 28.60
CA GLY A 66 6.82 -4.75 28.80
C GLY A 66 5.99 -5.97 29.15
N GLY A 67 5.70 -6.80 28.15
CA GLY A 67 5.07 -8.09 28.41
C GLY A 67 4.44 -8.66 27.16
N SER A 68 5.13 -9.62 26.54
CA SER A 68 4.60 -10.70 25.69
C SER A 68 3.08 -10.79 25.69
N CYS A 69 2.41 -10.04 24.80
CA CYS A 69 1.00 -10.26 24.52
C CYS A 69 0.93 -10.88 23.13
N ASN A 70 0.77 -12.20 23.12
CA ASN A 70 0.31 -12.95 21.96
C ASN A 70 -0.99 -12.27 21.51
N LEU A 71 -0.93 -11.52 20.41
CA LEU A 71 -2.07 -10.82 19.85
C LEU A 71 -3.01 -11.88 19.27
N VAL A 72 -3.82 -12.49 20.14
CA VAL A 72 -5.13 -12.97 19.73
C VAL A 72 -5.86 -11.70 19.36
N LEU A 73 -5.78 -11.35 18.07
CA LEU A 73 -6.83 -10.56 17.46
C LEU A 73 -8.11 -11.33 17.79
N ALA A 74 -8.93 -10.79 18.68
CA ALA A 74 -10.32 -11.17 18.72
C ALA A 74 -10.81 -11.07 17.27
N GLU A 75 -11.20 -12.22 16.71
CA GLU A 75 -11.89 -12.24 15.44
C GLU A 75 -13.03 -11.24 15.54
N ALA A 76 -13.03 -10.27 14.62
CA ALA A 76 -14.21 -9.46 14.39
C ALA A 76 -15.32 -10.46 14.05
N SER A 77 -16.19 -10.72 15.02
CA SER A 77 -17.41 -11.48 14.81
C SER A 77 -18.17 -10.77 13.68
N PRO A 78 -18.49 -11.46 12.57
CA PRO A 78 -19.27 -10.83 11.51
C PRO A 78 -20.65 -10.50 12.06
N GLU A 79 -21.03 -9.22 12.05
CA GLU A 79 -22.44 -8.84 12.23
C GLU A 79 -23.28 -9.57 11.18
N PRO A 80 -24.35 -10.28 11.58
CA PRO A 80 -25.24 -10.90 10.60
C PRO A 80 -26.07 -9.82 9.90
N LEU A 81 -26.22 -9.97 8.59
CA LEU A 81 -27.15 -9.20 7.74
C LEU A 81 -28.61 -9.39 8.19
#